data_AF-A0A7C6JEP6-F1
#
_entry.id   AF-A0A7C6JEP6-F1
#
_cell.length_a   1.000
_cell.length_b   1.000
_cell.length_c   1.000
_cell.angle_alpha   90.00
_cell.angle_beta   90.00
_cell.angle_gamma   90.00
#
_symmetry.space_group_name_H-M   'P 1'
#
loop_
_entity.id
_entity.type
_entity.pdbx_description
1 polymer ?
#
loop_
_entity_poly.entity_id
_entity_poly.type
_entity_poly.pdbx_seq_one_letter_code
_entity_poly.pdbx_strand_id
1 'polypeptide(L)'
;MSKVGDNIIFGDIDLLIDRFTLLTDSYRLLVGAVEELTRTPSVGKIIIEQAVGRTAFLGGILDQLLFAIQIALILDFIRVSEGVENPYV
;
A
#
# COMPACT_ATOMS: atom_id res chain seq x y z
N MET A 1 -17.39 19.66 24.20
CA MET A 1 -16.00 19.16 24.32
C MET A 1 -15.79 18.14 23.23
N SER A 2 -15.10 18.53 22.16
CA SER A 2 -14.73 17.62 21.06
C SER A 2 -13.75 16.58 21.62
N LYS A 3 -14.05 15.30 21.42
CA LYS A 3 -13.26 14.18 21.93
C LYS A 3 -11.91 14.22 21.23
N VAL A 4 -10.84 14.42 22.00
CA VAL A 4 -9.44 14.44 21.52
C VAL A 4 -9.08 13.16 20.74
N GLY A 5 -9.77 12.04 21.00
CA GLY A 5 -9.60 10.77 20.30
C GLY A 5 -10.07 10.72 18.84
N ASP A 6 -11.10 11.49 18.45
CA ASP A 6 -11.57 11.48 17.04
C ASP A 6 -10.49 12.02 16.10
N ASN A 7 -9.76 13.05 16.52
CA ASN A 7 -8.68 13.66 15.72
C ASN A 7 -7.45 12.76 15.55
N ILE A 8 -7.20 11.82 16.46
CA ILE A 8 -6.04 10.92 16.38
C ILE A 8 -6.28 9.87 15.28
N ILE A 9 -7.48 9.29 15.24
CA ILE A 9 -7.84 8.28 14.24
C ILE A 9 -7.81 8.88 12.82
N PHE A 10 -8.37 10.08 12.63
CA PHE A 10 -8.31 10.74 11.31
C PHE A 10 -6.87 11.09 10.91
N GLY A 11 -6.02 11.52 11.86
CA GLY A 11 -4.61 11.79 11.60
C GLY A 11 -3.82 10.53 11.19
N ASP A 12 -4.08 9.39 11.82
CA ASP A 12 -3.43 8.12 11.47
C ASP A 12 -3.89 7.60 10.10
N ILE A 13 -5.17 7.80 9.73
CA ILE A 13 -5.70 7.45 8.42
C ILE A 13 -5.08 8.33 7.32
N ASP A 14 -5.00 9.64 7.53
CA ASP A 14 -4.37 10.56 6.57
C ASP A 14 -2.90 10.20 6.34
N LEU A 15 -2.17 9.89 7.42
CA LEU A 15 -0.78 9.40 7.32
C LEU A 15 -0.71 8.09 6.54
N LEU A 16 -1.63 7.16 6.78
CA LEU A 16 -1.68 5.89 6.06
C LEU A 16 -1.89 6.11 4.57
N ILE A 17 -2.84 6.97 4.19
CA ILE A 17 -3.11 7.34 2.80
C ILE A 17 -1.85 7.90 2.14
N ASP A 18 -1.17 8.87 2.78
CA ASP A 18 0.06 9.46 2.25
C ASP A 18 1.16 8.42 2.01
N ARG A 19 1.32 7.47 2.95
CA ARG A 19 2.30 6.37 2.79
C ARG A 19 1.94 5.44 1.64
N PHE A 20 0.65 5.14 1.44
CA PHE A 20 0.22 4.31 0.33
C PHE A 20 0.37 5.01 -1.01
N THR A 21 0.03 6.29 -1.10
CA THR A 21 0.27 7.09 -2.31
C THR A 21 1.75 7.06 -2.68
N LEU A 22 2.64 7.34 -1.73
CA LEU A 22 4.09 7.30 -1.97
C LEU A 22 4.58 5.91 -2.40
N LEU A 23 4.04 4.85 -1.80
CA LEU A 23 4.38 3.46 -2.12
C LEU A 23 3.95 3.09 -3.54
N THR A 24 2.72 3.43 -3.92
CA THR A 24 2.18 3.18 -5.27
C THR A 24 2.94 3.98 -6.34
N ASP A 25 3.28 5.24 -6.06
CA ASP A 25 4.08 6.08 -6.95
C ASP A 25 5.48 5.48 -7.16
N SER A 26 6.13 5.06 -6.07
CA SER A 26 7.44 4.40 -6.12
C SER A 26 7.39 3.09 -6.90
N TYR A 27 6.33 2.30 -6.71
CA TYR A 27 6.12 1.07 -7.47
C TYR A 27 5.94 1.34 -8.96
N ARG A 28 5.17 2.37 -9.34
CA ARG A 28 4.99 2.77 -10.74
C ARG A 28 6.30 3.20 -11.39
N LEU A 29 7.16 3.94 -10.67
CA LEU A 29 8.50 4.29 -11.14
C LEU A 29 9.37 3.05 -11.35
N LEU A 30 9.32 2.09 -10.41
CA LEU A 30 10.04 0.83 -10.54
C LEU A 30 9.58 0.02 -11.78
N VAL A 31 8.27 -0.10 -11.99
CA VAL A 31 7.71 -0.75 -13.19
C VAL A 31 8.21 -0.06 -14.45
N GLY A 32 8.17 1.27 -14.50
CA GLY A 32 8.69 2.04 -15.64
C GLY A 32 10.19 1.81 -15.88
N ALA A 33 10.99 1.77 -14.82
CA ALA A 33 12.42 1.48 -14.93
C ALA A 33 12.70 0.06 -15.46
N VAL A 34 11.92 -0.93 -14.99
CA VAL A 34 12.00 -2.32 -15.47
C VAL A 34 11.56 -2.43 -16.92
N GLU A 35 10.52 -1.69 -17.33
CA GLU A 35 10.10 -1.65 -18.72
C GLU A 35 11.19 -1.04 -19.62
N GLU A 36 11.89 -0.02 -19.15
CA GLU A 36 12.97 0.59 -19.92
C GLU A 36 14.17 -0.35 -20.11
N LEU A 37 14.41 -1.30 -19.18
CA LEU A 37 15.40 -2.37 -19.39
C LEU A 37 15.09 -3.20 -20.65
N THR A 38 13.82 -3.36 -21.02
CA THR A 38 13.42 -4.09 -22.23
C THR A 38 13.81 -3.37 -23.52
N ARG A 39 14.03 -2.05 -23.44
CA ARG A 39 14.40 -1.17 -24.56
C ARG A 39 15.87 -0.79 -24.56
N THR A 40 16.60 -1.13 -23.49
CA THR A 40 18.00 -0.75 -23.32
C THR A 40 18.91 -1.75 -24.05
N PRO A 41 19.68 -1.31 -25.06
CA PRO A 41 20.62 -2.18 -25.75
C PRO A 41 21.70 -2.68 -24.75
N SER A 42 22.17 -3.91 -24.95
CA SER A 42 23.19 -4.58 -24.13
C SER A 42 22.72 -5.15 -22.78
N VAL A 43 21.46 -5.00 -22.38
CA VAL A 43 20.93 -5.73 -21.21
C VAL A 43 20.58 -7.17 -21.61
N GLY A 44 21.10 -8.14 -20.86
CA GLY A 44 20.84 -9.55 -21.12
C GLY A 44 19.39 -9.93 -20.85
N LYS A 45 18.80 -10.77 -21.71
CA LYS A 45 17.42 -11.25 -21.60
C LYS A 45 17.08 -11.82 -20.21
N ILE A 46 17.98 -12.59 -19.62
CA ILE A 46 17.80 -13.18 -18.28
C ILE A 46 17.64 -12.10 -17.20
N ILE A 47 18.40 -10.99 -17.31
CA ILE A 47 18.32 -9.88 -16.35
C ILE A 47 16.96 -9.19 -16.46
N ILE A 48 16.47 -8.99 -17.69
CA ILE A 48 15.16 -8.40 -17.96
C ILE A 48 14.05 -9.29 -17.36
N GLU A 49 14.07 -10.58 -17.65
CA GLU A 49 13.07 -11.54 -17.15
C GLU A 49 13.04 -11.59 -15.62
N GLN A 50 14.21 -11.57 -14.98
CA GLN A 50 14.31 -11.52 -13.51
C GLN A 50 13.77 -10.21 -12.94
N ALA A 51 14.07 -9.06 -13.57
CA ALA A 51 13.57 -7.76 -13.14
C ALA A 51 12.04 -7.67 -13.26
N VAL A 52 11.49 -8.15 -14.37
CA VAL A 52 10.03 -8.25 -14.59
C VAL A 52 9.40 -9.17 -13.54
N GLY A 53 9.95 -10.36 -13.33
CA GLY A 53 9.43 -11.33 -12.37
C GLY A 53 9.39 -10.78 -10.94
N ARG A 54 10.48 -10.14 -10.49
CA ARG A 54 10.55 -9.52 -9.15
C ARG A 54 9.56 -8.37 -8.99
N THR A 55 9.39 -7.56 -10.02
CA THR A 55 8.47 -6.41 -10.00
C THR A 55 7.01 -6.86 -10.02
N ALA A 56 6.68 -7.90 -10.78
CA ALA A 56 5.35 -8.53 -10.75
C ALA A 56 5.05 -9.16 -9.38
N PHE A 57 6.02 -9.88 -8.80
CA PHE A 57 5.87 -10.45 -7.46
C PHE A 57 5.65 -9.37 -6.40
N LEU A 58 6.40 -8.26 -6.46
CA LEU A 58 6.19 -7.12 -5.56
C LEU A 58 4.78 -6.52 -5.73
N GLY A 59 4.27 -6.41 -6.96
CA GLY A 59 2.90 -5.97 -7.21
C GLY A 59 1.87 -6.81 -6.46
N GLY A 60 2.02 -8.14 -6.52
CA GLY A 60 1.15 -9.06 -5.77
C GLY A 60 1.24 -8.89 -4.25
N ILE A 61 2.42 -8.57 -3.70
CA ILE A 61 2.57 -8.26 -2.27
C ILE A 61 1.82 -6.97 -1.92
N LEU A 62 1.90 -5.94 -2.78
CA LEU A 62 1.19 -4.67 -2.56
C LEU A 62 -0.34 -4.87 -2.60
N ASP A 63 -0.84 -5.68 -3.52
CA ASP A 63 -2.26 -6.03 -3.59
C ASP A 63 -2.75 -6.73 -2.30
N GLN A 64 -1.96 -7.68 -1.79
CA GLN A 64 -2.26 -8.37 -0.53
C GLN A 64 -2.25 -7.41 0.67
N LEU A 65 -1.30 -6.48 0.71
CA LEU A 65 -1.20 -5.47 1.77
C LEU A 65 -2.42 -4.54 1.76
N LEU A 66 -2.81 -4.04 0.58
CA LEU A 66 -4.00 -3.19 0.41
C LEU A 66 -5.26 -3.94 0.86
N PHE A 67 -5.39 -5.21 0.47
CA PHE A 67 -6.52 -6.04 0.88
C PHE A 67 -6.58 -6.25 2.40
N ALA A 68 -5.45 -6.52 3.05
CA ALA A 68 -5.38 -6.68 4.51
C ALA A 68 -5.81 -5.41 5.25
N ILE A 69 -5.40 -4.23 4.76
CA ILE A 69 -5.80 -2.94 5.35
C ILE A 69 -7.29 -2.68 5.13
N GLN A 70 -7.81 -2.97 3.94
CA GLN A 70 -9.24 -2.84 3.67
C GLN A 70 -10.06 -3.70 4.65
N ILE A 71 -9.65 -4.94 4.90
CA ILE A 71 -10.29 -5.81 5.91
C ILE A 71 -10.19 -5.18 7.30
N ALA A 72 -9.00 -4.70 7.71
CA ALA A 72 -8.80 -4.11 9.03
C ALA A 72 -9.73 -2.89 9.26
N LEU A 73 -9.84 -2.00 8.27
CA LEU A 73 -10.72 -0.82 8.33
C LEU A 73 -12.20 -1.21 8.40
N ILE A 74 -12.63 -2.24 7.64
CA ILE A 74 -14.00 -2.76 7.71
C ILE A 74 -14.29 -3.36 9.09
N LEU A 75 -13.38 -4.15 9.64
CA LEU A 75 -13.54 -4.74 10.97
C LEU A 75 -13.62 -3.69 12.07
N ASP A 76 -12.80 -2.64 11.98
CA ASP A 76 -12.84 -1.52 12.94
C ASP A 76 -14.17 -0.75 12.84
N PHE A 77 -14.64 -0.47 11.61
CA PHE A 77 -15.94 0.16 11.38
C PHE A 77 -17.10 -0.64 11.98
N ILE A 78 -17.11 -1.96 11.81
CA ILE A 78 -18.13 -2.85 12.40
C ILE A 78 -18.09 -2.78 13.93
N ARG A 79 -16.90 -2.90 14.54
CA ARG A 79 -16.73 -2.82 16.00
C ARG A 79 -17.27 -1.52 16.60
N VAL A 80 -16.91 -0.39 15.99
CA VAL A 80 -17.39 0.93 16.41
C VAL A 80 -18.92 1.04 16.24
N SER A 81 -19.47 0.49 15.15
CA SER A 81 -20.91 0.51 14.88
C SER A 81 -21.73 -0.32 15.88
N GLU A 82 -21.14 -1.36 16.47
CA GLU A 82 -21.75 -2.21 17.50
C GLU A 82 -21.67 -1.59 18.91
N GLY A 83 -21.06 -0.41 19.06
CA GLY A 83 -20.93 0.28 20.35
C GLY A 83 -19.84 -0.31 21.25
N VAL A 84 -18.96 -1.14 20.72
CA VAL A 84 -17.75 -1.59 21.42
C VAL A 84 -16.75 -0.42 21.41
N GLU A 85 -16.32 0.03 22.60
CA GLU A 85 -15.30 1.09 22.70
C GLU A 85 -14.02 0.70 21.96
N ASN A 86 -13.52 1.61 21.13
CA ASN A 86 -12.28 1.42 20.40
C ASN A 86 -11.13 1.27 21.41
N PRO A 87 -10.38 0.16 21.43
CA PRO A 87 -9.31 -0.08 22.41
C PRO A 87 -8.11 0.86 22.24
N TYR A 88 -8.09 1.66 21.17
CA TYR A 88 -7.07 2.67 20.89
C TYR A 88 -7.53 4.10 21.23
N VAL A 89 -8.71 4.26 21.86
CA VAL A 89 -9.25 5.54 22.36
C VAL A 89 -9.32 5.55 23.88
#